data_AF-A0A1S6EXH4-F1
#
_entry.id   AF-A0A1S6EXH4-F1
#
_cell.length_a   1.000
_cell.length_b   1.000
_cell.length_c   1.000
_cell.angle_alpha   90.00
_cell.angle_beta   90.00
_cell.angle_gamma   90.00
#
_symmetry.space_group_name_H-M   'P 1'
#
loop_
_entity.id
_entity.type
_entity.pdbx_description
1 polymer ?
#
loop_
_entity_poly.entity_id
_entity_poly.type
_entity_poly.pdbx_seq_one_letter_code
_entity_poly.pdbx_strand_id
1 'polypeptide(L)'
;MFISIARPAVEPIGPDPVAVPYAPAIHDLTPRALHARLLDNAAQRRRRGIERKQADRPEDADYWLHAAPVAVRKACALREERSFAPLP
;
A
#
# COMPACT_ATOMS: atom_id res chain seq x y z
N MET A 1 -24.44 -18.52 -21.13
CA MET A 1 -24.26 -18.24 -19.69
C MET A 1 -23.65 -16.85 -19.58
N PHE A 2 -24.45 -15.83 -19.23
CA PHE A 2 -23.96 -14.46 -19.10
C PHE A 2 -23.43 -14.27 -17.68
N ILE A 3 -22.12 -14.06 -17.54
CA ILE A 3 -21.51 -13.69 -16.26
C ILE A 3 -21.67 -12.17 -16.13
N SER A 4 -22.67 -11.74 -15.37
CA SER A 4 -22.79 -10.34 -14.97
C SER A 4 -21.68 -10.04 -13.95
N ILE A 5 -20.62 -9.36 -14.40
CA ILE A 5 -19.62 -8.79 -13.50
C ILE A 5 -20.32 -7.66 -12.74
N ALA A 6 -20.63 -7.89 -11.46
CA ALA A 6 -21.15 -6.86 -10.58
C ALA A 6 -20.10 -5.74 -10.49
N ARG A 7 -20.38 -4.60 -11.12
CA ARG A 7 -19.54 -3.40 -10.95
C ARG A 7 -19.54 -3.05 -9.45
N PRO A 8 -18.38 -2.78 -8.83
CA PRO A 8 -18.36 -2.29 -7.46
C PRO A 8 -19.19 -1.01 -7.40
N ALA A 9 -20.02 -0.87 -6.36
CA ALA A 9 -20.93 0.27 -6.18
C ALA A 9 -20.20 1.63 -6.01
N VAL A 10 -18.86 1.61 -5.96
CA VAL A 10 -18.00 2.77 -5.82
C VAL A 10 -16.92 2.69 -6.90
N GLU A 11 -17.02 3.60 -7.88
CA GLU A 11 -15.94 3.87 -8.83
C GLU A 11 -14.79 4.54 -8.06
N PRO A 12 -13.54 4.06 -8.15
CA PRO A 12 -12.42 4.70 -7.48
C PRO A 12 -12.13 6.05 -8.14
N ILE A 13 -12.58 7.13 -7.49
CA ILE A 13 -12.29 8.51 -7.90
C ILE A 13 -10.92 8.88 -7.32
N GLY A 14 -9.90 8.83 -8.18
CA GLY A 14 -8.58 9.38 -7.90
C GLY A 14 -7.53 8.36 -7.43
N PRO A 15 -6.24 8.76 -7.45
CA PRO A 15 -5.15 7.88 -7.10
C PRO A 15 -5.16 7.65 -5.59
N ASP A 16 -5.76 6.54 -5.16
CA ASP A 16 -5.54 6.03 -3.80
C ASP A 16 -4.03 5.87 -3.60
N PRO A 17 -3.39 6.62 -2.68
CA PRO A 17 -1.95 6.52 -2.48
C PRO A 17 -1.54 5.13 -1.98
N VAL A 18 -2.49 4.35 -1.45
CA VAL A 18 -2.30 3.02 -0.88
C VAL A 18 -3.42 2.09 -1.35
N ALA A 19 -3.68 2.05 -2.67
CA ALA A 19 -4.69 1.21 -3.34
C ALA A 19 -5.00 -0.12 -2.62
N VAL A 20 -6.05 -0.14 -1.80
CA VAL A 20 -6.74 -1.37 -1.37
C VAL A 20 -8.23 -1.16 -1.63
N PRO A 21 -8.91 -2.06 -2.38
CA PRO A 21 -10.35 -1.98 -2.55
C PRO A 21 -11.05 -1.90 -1.19
N TYR A 22 -12.02 -0.98 -1.06
CA TYR A 22 -12.80 -0.72 0.17
C TYR A 22 -12.04 -0.08 1.34
N ALA A 23 -10.80 0.38 1.16
CA ALA A 23 -10.14 1.19 2.18
C ALA A 23 -10.85 2.55 2.33
N PRO A 24 -11.09 3.04 3.56
CA PRO A 24 -11.64 4.37 3.76
C PRO A 24 -10.66 5.41 3.22
N ALA A 25 -11.13 6.24 2.29
CA ALA A 25 -10.40 7.38 1.79
C ALA A 25 -10.11 8.34 2.95
N ILE A 26 -8.83 8.69 3.14
CA ILE A 26 -8.47 9.80 4.02
C ILE A 26 -8.13 10.97 3.13
N HIS A 27 -9.08 11.91 3.03
CA HIS A 27 -9.02 13.03 2.10
C HIS A 27 -7.85 14.01 2.34
N ASP A 28 -7.32 14.10 3.56
CA ASP A 28 -6.23 15.03 3.90
C ASP A 28 -5.15 14.35 4.76
N LEU A 29 -4.33 13.50 4.15
CA LEU A 29 -3.11 13.01 4.81
C LEU A 29 -2.01 14.06 4.68
N THR A 30 -1.53 14.55 5.82
CA THR A 30 -0.27 15.33 5.84
C THR A 30 0.87 14.49 5.24
N PRO A 31 1.92 15.11 4.66
CA PRO A 31 3.04 14.35 4.10
C PRO A 31 3.67 13.35 5.07
N ARG A 32 3.73 13.70 6.37
CA ARG A 32 4.21 12.81 7.43
C ARG A 32 3.26 11.62 7.68
N ALA A 33 1.95 11.85 7.67
CA ALA A 33 0.97 10.78 7.84
C ALA A 33 0.96 9.83 6.63
N LEU A 34 1.09 10.37 5.42
CA LEU A 34 1.25 9.56 4.20
C LEU A 34 2.53 8.74 4.24
N HIS A 35 3.65 9.33 4.66
CA HIS A 35 4.92 8.61 4.84
C HIS A 35 4.78 7.44 5.83
N ALA A 36 4.17 7.67 7.00
CA ALA A 36 3.92 6.63 7.98
C ALA A 36 3.07 5.48 7.40
N ARG A 37 2.02 5.81 6.62
CA ARG A 37 1.19 4.80 5.94
C ARG A 37 1.96 3.98 4.90
N LEU A 38 2.85 4.60 4.14
CA LEU A 38 3.70 3.88 3.17
C LEU A 38 4.63 2.89 3.88
N LEU A 39 5.19 3.27 5.03
CA LEU A 39 6.01 2.37 5.84
C LEU A 39 5.19 1.23 6.47
N ASP A 40 4.01 1.52 6.99
CA ASP A 40 3.12 0.49 7.54
C ASP A 40 2.69 -0.50 6.44
N ASN A 41 2.34 0.00 5.26
CA ASN A 41 2.02 -0.85 4.11
C ASN A 41 3.21 -1.74 3.70
N ALA A 42 4.43 -1.20 3.69
CA ALA A 42 5.64 -1.99 3.44
C ALA A 42 5.83 -3.12 4.47
N ALA A 43 5.60 -2.82 5.76
CA ALA A 43 5.67 -3.80 6.83
C ALA A 43 4.60 -4.90 6.71
N GLN A 44 3.35 -4.51 6.38
CA GLN A 44 2.26 -5.45 6.14
C GLN A 44 2.57 -6.39 4.96
N ARG A 45 3.06 -5.85 3.85
CA ARG A 45 3.48 -6.64 2.68
C ARG A 45 4.58 -7.63 3.04
N ARG A 46 5.57 -7.22 3.82
CA ARG A 46 6.65 -8.10 4.27
C ARG A 46 6.16 -9.23 5.17
N ARG A 47 5.28 -8.92 6.13
CA ARG A 47 4.63 -9.93 6.99
C ARG A 47 3.84 -10.94 6.15
N ARG A 48 3.00 -10.45 5.24
CA ARG A 48 2.23 -11.31 4.33
C ARG A 48 3.14 -12.18 3.46
N GLY A 49 4.23 -11.64 2.94
CA GLY A 49 5.22 -12.42 2.19
C GLY A 49 5.79 -13.59 2.99
N ILE A 50 6.11 -13.37 4.28
CA ILE A 50 6.59 -14.43 5.18
C ILE A 50 5.49 -15.47 5.45
N GLU A 51 4.26 -15.03 5.72
CA GLU A 51 3.10 -15.93 5.90
C GLU A 51 2.89 -16.82 4.66
N ARG A 52 3.05 -16.27 3.45
CA ARG A 52 2.94 -17.04 2.20
C ARG A 52 4.09 -18.04 2.02
N LYS A 53 5.32 -17.70 2.41
CA LYS A 53 6.43 -18.68 2.42
C LYS A 53 6.16 -19.84 3.38
N GLN A 54 5.66 -19.54 4.57
CA GLN A 54 5.30 -20.55 5.57
C GLN A 54 4.15 -21.45 5.10
N ALA A 55 3.26 -20.92 4.27
CA ALA A 55 2.15 -21.67 3.66
C ALA A 55 2.53 -22.41 2.37
N ASP A 56 3.82 -22.54 2.04
CA ASP A 56 4.33 -23.17 0.81
C ASP A 56 3.76 -22.55 -0.49
N ARG A 57 3.60 -21.22 -0.48
CA ARG A 57 3.14 -20.43 -1.64
C ARG A 57 4.24 -19.47 -2.10
N PRO A 58 5.30 -19.97 -2.76
CA PRO A 58 6.49 -19.17 -3.06
C PRO A 58 6.23 -18.04 -4.05
N GLU A 59 5.43 -18.24 -5.10
CA GLU A 59 5.14 -17.20 -6.11
C GLU A 59 4.40 -16.00 -5.50
N ASP A 60 3.37 -16.28 -4.69
CA ASP A 60 2.66 -15.26 -3.91
C ASP A 60 3.62 -14.53 -2.95
N ALA A 61 4.48 -15.28 -2.27
CA ALA A 61 5.44 -14.70 -1.34
C ALA A 61 6.40 -13.75 -2.05
N ASP A 62 6.92 -14.14 -3.20
CA ASP A 62 7.83 -13.32 -3.99
C ASP A 62 7.17 -12.04 -4.44
N TYR A 63 5.92 -12.12 -4.92
CA TYR A 63 5.14 -10.92 -5.22
C TYR A 63 5.06 -9.94 -4.04
N TRP A 64 4.65 -10.42 -2.86
CA TRP A 64 4.49 -9.55 -1.68
C TRP A 64 5.83 -9.01 -1.17
N LEU A 65 6.89 -9.83 -1.20
CA LEU A 65 8.23 -9.42 -0.78
C LEU A 65 8.86 -8.42 -1.76
N HIS A 66 8.63 -8.54 -3.06
CA HIS A 66 9.08 -7.56 -4.06
C HIS A 66 8.28 -6.25 -4.00
N ALA A 67 6.99 -6.30 -3.65
CA ALA A 67 6.14 -5.12 -3.52
C ALA A 67 6.45 -4.27 -2.26
N ALA A 68 7.08 -4.85 -1.23
CA ALA A 68 7.41 -4.13 0.01
C ALA A 68 8.47 -3.02 -0.21
N PRO A 69 9.64 -3.27 -0.84
CA PRO A 69 10.60 -2.23 -1.17
C PRO A 69 10.04 -1.08 -2.01
N VAL A 70 9.04 -1.34 -2.88
CA VAL A 70 8.40 -0.29 -3.68
C VAL A 70 7.71 0.75 -2.79
N ALA A 71 7.00 0.31 -1.74
CA ALA A 71 6.38 1.22 -0.78
C ALA A 71 7.41 2.01 0.04
N VAL A 72 8.52 1.37 0.41
CA VAL A 72 9.64 2.06 1.09
C VAL A 72 10.24 3.14 0.19
N ARG A 73 10.51 2.85 -1.09
CA ARG A 73 11.04 3.84 -2.04
C ARG A 73 10.10 5.04 -2.20
N LYS A 74 8.79 4.79 -2.26
CA LYS A 74 7.78 5.87 -2.28
C LYS A 74 7.82 6.72 -1.01
N ALA A 75 8.02 6.11 0.16
CA ALA A 75 8.17 6.84 1.41
C ALA A 75 9.44 7.71 1.41
N CYS A 76 10.58 7.15 0.98
CA CYS A 76 11.84 7.88 0.85
C CYS A 76 11.70 9.09 -0.09
N ALA A 77 11.16 8.89 -1.29
CA ALA A 77 10.93 9.98 -2.25
C ALA A 77 10.03 11.08 -1.67
N LEU A 78 8.94 10.71 -0.98
CA LEU A 78 8.05 11.68 -0.32
C LEU A 78 8.79 12.49 0.75
N ARG A 79 9.71 11.88 1.49
CA ARG A 79 10.53 12.57 2.49
C ARG A 79 11.49 13.57 1.85
N GLU A 80 12.10 13.21 0.72
CA GLU A 80 12.99 14.08 -0.04
C GLU A 80 12.23 15.27 -0.66
N GLU A 81 11.06 15.02 -1.25
CA GLU A 81 10.25 16.05 -1.92
C GLU A 81 9.62 17.07 -0.95
N ARG A 82 9.14 16.60 0.20
CA ARG A 82 8.31 17.42 1.11
C ARG A 82 9.03 17.89 2.36
N SER A 83 10.30 17.50 2.56
CA SER A 83 11.14 17.77 3.73
C SER A 83 10.34 17.87 5.03
N PHE A 84 10.17 16.74 5.72
CA PHE A 84 9.38 16.77 6.95
C PHE A 84 10.05 17.69 7.97
N ALA A 85 9.27 18.61 8.56
CA ALA A 85 9.71 19.36 9.72
C ALA A 85 10.29 18.39 10.77
N PRO A 86 11.30 18.79 11.56
CA PRO A 86 11.77 17.98 12.66
C PRO A 86 10.63 17.62 13.61
N LEU A 87 10.74 16.46 14.26
CA LEU A 87 9.84 16.11 15.35
C LEU A 87 10.11 17.08 16.52
N PRO A 88 9.06 17.53 17.24
CA PRO A 88 9.22 18.37 18.42
C PRO A 88 10.02 17.65 19.52
#